data_AF-A0A2E0WN16-F1
#
_entry.id   AF-A0A2E0WN16-F1
#
_cell.length_a   1.000
_cell.length_b   1.000
_cell.length_c   1.000
_cell.angle_alpha   90.00
_cell.angle_beta   90.00
_cell.angle_gamma   90.00
#
_symmetry.space_group_name_H-M   'P 1'
#
loop_
_entity.id
_entity.type
_entity.pdbx_description
1 polymer ?
#
loop_
_entity_poly.entity_id
_entity_poly.type
_entity_poly.pdbx_seq_one_letter_code
_entity_poly.pdbx_strand_id
1 'polypeptide(L)'
;MNNNSRALLKRIRTSVFTAAAILVAGAIGFAAPAAASTPDGETPANEGVCDELMGATPGLYGLCVAYCEAQDLDTVDKQPPNTKILDNYRKKMKAGDPDMPCIQAPCPCWSSEELAVITSDGIAASCLRNSGRIQLIDSAPATRYAFADTESTRCAYVDINTVPPKVRNQTITAEEAQSCMAALTQACDALGL
;
A
#
# COMPACT_ATOMS: atom_id res chain seq x y z
N MET A 1 40.77 -30.05 69.95
CA MET A 1 39.77 -29.36 69.11
C MET A 1 40.15 -29.58 67.65
N ASN A 2 39.29 -30.27 66.90
CA ASN A 2 39.65 -30.99 65.66
C ASN A 2 39.43 -30.14 64.40
N ASN A 3 40.42 -30.12 63.50
CA ASN A 3 40.51 -29.21 62.35
C ASN A 3 39.60 -29.54 61.14
N ASN A 4 38.78 -30.59 61.22
CA ASN A 4 38.03 -31.09 60.06
C ASN A 4 36.71 -30.34 59.79
N SER A 5 36.21 -29.53 60.72
CA SER A 5 34.90 -28.86 60.59
C SER A 5 34.94 -27.55 59.78
N ARG A 6 36.13 -27.00 59.51
CA ARG A 6 36.28 -25.69 58.83
C ARG A 6 36.41 -25.78 57.31
N ALA A 7 36.71 -26.96 56.76
CA ALA A 7 36.87 -27.15 55.32
C ALA A 7 35.52 -27.30 54.58
N LEU A 8 34.49 -27.81 55.25
CA LEU A 8 33.19 -28.08 54.64
C LEU A 8 32.37 -26.79 54.38
N LEU A 9 32.46 -25.81 55.29
CA LEU A 9 31.76 -24.52 55.17
C LEU A 9 32.33 -23.61 54.06
N LYS A 10 33.58 -23.84 53.65
CA LYS A 10 34.23 -23.04 52.59
C LYS A 10 33.85 -23.49 51.17
N ARG A 11 33.43 -24.75 50.98
CA ARG A 11 33.00 -25.27 49.67
C ARG A 11 31.55 -24.96 49.33
N ILE A 12 30.71 -24.68 50.31
CA ILE A 12 29.29 -24.37 50.08
C ILE A 12 29.08 -22.90 49.69
N ARG A 13 29.98 -21.98 50.09
CA ARG A 13 29.86 -20.55 49.76
C ARG A 13 30.22 -20.19 48.31
N THR A 14 30.97 -21.03 47.61
CA THR A 14 31.43 -20.73 46.24
C THR A 14 30.53 -21.29 45.15
N SER A 15 29.46 -22.04 45.49
CA SER A 15 28.53 -22.61 44.52
C SER A 15 27.16 -21.92 44.48
N VAL A 16 26.93 -20.92 45.33
CA VAL A 16 25.63 -20.21 45.41
C VAL A 16 25.64 -18.91 44.59
N PHE A 17 26.80 -18.40 44.16
CA PHE A 17 26.89 -17.16 43.39
C PHE A 17 26.91 -17.32 41.86
N THR A 18 26.82 -18.56 41.34
CA THR A 18 26.84 -18.84 39.88
C THR A 18 25.56 -19.49 39.36
N ALA A 19 24.45 -19.40 40.09
CA ALA A 19 23.14 -19.87 39.62
C ALA A 19 22.05 -18.78 39.62
N ALA A 20 22.37 -17.55 40.04
CA ALA A 20 21.40 -16.45 40.14
C ALA A 20 21.55 -15.37 39.06
N ALA A 21 22.52 -15.48 38.15
CA ALA A 21 22.75 -14.48 37.09
C ALA A 21 22.30 -14.91 35.68
N ILE A 22 21.75 -16.13 35.51
CA ILE A 22 21.33 -16.64 34.19
C ILE A 22 19.78 -16.76 34.06
N LEU A 23 19.02 -16.51 35.14
CA LEU A 23 17.57 -16.73 35.17
C LEU A 23 16.69 -15.45 35.22
N VAL A 24 17.26 -14.27 34.95
CA VAL A 24 16.49 -12.99 34.93
C VAL A 24 16.54 -12.29 33.55
N ALA A 25 17.21 -12.87 32.55
CA ALA A 25 17.26 -12.32 31.18
C ALA A 25 16.32 -13.05 30.19
N GLY A 26 15.28 -13.75 30.67
CA GLY A 26 14.53 -14.73 29.87
C GLY A 26 13.05 -14.45 29.61
N ALA A 27 12.46 -13.36 30.12
CA ALA A 27 11.03 -13.12 29.95
C ALA A 27 10.75 -11.63 29.93
N ILE A 28 9.71 -11.23 29.19
CA ILE A 28 9.26 -9.86 28.91
C ILE A 28 9.87 -9.28 27.63
N GLY A 29 9.84 -10.07 26.55
CA GLY A 29 9.56 -9.51 25.23
C GLY A 29 8.09 -9.78 24.91
N PHE A 30 7.16 -9.04 25.52
CA PHE A 30 5.79 -9.04 25.03
C PHE A 30 5.82 -8.39 23.66
N ALA A 31 5.69 -9.19 22.61
CA ALA A 31 5.24 -8.72 21.32
C ALA A 31 3.81 -8.21 21.52
N ALA A 32 3.67 -6.95 21.92
CA ALA A 32 2.39 -6.28 21.89
C ALA A 32 1.97 -6.23 20.41
N PRO A 33 0.77 -6.74 20.04
CA PRO A 33 0.24 -6.42 18.73
C PRO A 33 0.13 -4.89 18.69
N ALA A 34 0.77 -4.28 17.69
CA ALA A 34 0.58 -2.87 17.41
C ALA A 34 -0.87 -2.69 16.98
N ALA A 35 -1.75 -2.39 17.94
CA ALA A 35 -3.12 -2.01 17.69
C ALA A 35 -3.11 -0.57 17.16
N ALA A 36 -2.89 -0.44 15.86
CA ALA A 36 -3.22 0.79 15.14
C ALA A 36 -4.74 0.77 14.96
N SER A 37 -5.45 1.47 15.84
CA SER A 37 -6.90 1.64 15.77
C SER A 37 -7.21 2.93 15.01
N THR A 38 -7.92 2.80 13.89
CA THR A 38 -8.53 3.91 13.15
C THR A 38 -9.83 4.39 13.85
N PRO A 39 -10.37 5.56 13.48
CA PRO A 39 -11.61 6.10 14.06
C PRO A 39 -12.86 5.23 13.86
N ASP A 40 -12.89 4.37 12.84
CA ASP A 40 -13.95 3.40 12.56
C ASP A 40 -13.72 2.02 13.19
N GLY A 41 -12.53 1.77 13.75
CA GLY A 41 -12.21 0.53 14.47
C GLY A 41 -11.78 -0.63 13.56
N GLU A 42 -11.59 -0.38 12.28
CA GLU A 42 -11.12 -1.36 11.30
C GLU A 42 -9.62 -1.17 11.01
N THR A 43 -8.91 -2.22 10.60
CA THR A 43 -7.54 -2.01 10.12
C THR A 43 -7.60 -1.48 8.67
N PRO A 44 -6.84 -0.44 8.32
CA PRO A 44 -7.06 0.30 7.07
C PRO A 44 -6.83 -0.44 5.74
N ALA A 45 -6.31 -1.66 5.73
CA ALA A 45 -6.49 -2.58 4.59
C ALA A 45 -7.94 -3.04 4.50
N ASN A 46 -8.84 -2.06 4.38
CA ASN A 46 -10.14 -2.04 3.73
C ASN A 46 -10.73 -3.45 3.66
N GLU A 47 -11.48 -3.82 4.71
CA GLU A 47 -11.96 -5.16 5.04
C GLU A 47 -12.32 -6.03 3.83
N GLY A 48 -11.30 -6.68 3.29
CA GLY A 48 -11.45 -7.67 2.23
C GLY A 48 -10.75 -7.38 0.91
N VAL A 49 -10.01 -6.28 0.74
CA VAL A 49 -9.23 -6.03 -0.49
C VAL A 49 -8.25 -7.18 -0.77
N CYS A 50 -7.64 -7.74 0.26
CA CYS A 50 -6.72 -8.87 0.11
C CYS A 50 -7.39 -10.26 0.23
N ASP A 51 -8.71 -10.36 0.42
CA ASP A 51 -9.35 -11.64 0.78
C ASP A 51 -9.28 -12.69 -0.31
N GLU A 52 -9.24 -12.26 -1.58
CA GLU A 52 -9.01 -13.16 -2.71
C GLU A 52 -7.67 -13.92 -2.60
N LEU A 53 -6.73 -13.41 -1.81
CA LEU A 53 -5.42 -14.02 -1.56
C LEU A 53 -5.39 -14.97 -0.36
N MET A 54 -6.45 -15.07 0.44
CA MET A 54 -6.49 -15.98 1.59
C MET A 54 -6.32 -17.45 1.19
N GLY A 55 -6.76 -17.81 -0.02
CA GLY A 55 -6.58 -19.15 -0.61
C GLY A 55 -5.36 -19.29 -1.52
N ALA A 56 -4.62 -18.20 -1.77
CA ALA A 56 -3.48 -18.19 -2.69
C ALA A 56 -2.20 -18.76 -2.05
N THR A 57 -1.06 -18.62 -2.73
CA THR A 57 0.24 -19.08 -2.20
C THR A 57 0.51 -18.52 -0.79
N PRO A 58 0.96 -19.35 0.18
CA PRO A 58 1.23 -18.93 1.55
C PRO A 58 2.14 -17.68 1.63
N GLY A 59 1.61 -16.64 2.25
CA GLY A 59 2.28 -15.37 2.47
C GLY A 59 1.97 -14.27 1.46
N LEU A 60 1.26 -14.55 0.35
CA LEU A 60 0.78 -13.48 -0.55
C LEU A 60 -0.23 -12.58 0.17
N TYR A 61 -1.17 -13.16 0.91
CA TYR A 61 -2.11 -12.42 1.76
C TYR A 61 -1.40 -11.43 2.69
N GLY A 62 -0.43 -11.91 3.48
CA GLY A 62 0.31 -11.07 4.43
C GLY A 62 1.14 -9.96 3.76
N LEU A 63 1.65 -10.22 2.55
CA LEU A 63 2.36 -9.20 1.77
C LEU A 63 1.42 -8.18 1.13
N CYS A 64 0.23 -8.60 0.71
CA CYS A 64 -0.84 -7.70 0.26
C CYS A 64 -1.23 -6.78 1.41
N VAL A 65 -1.65 -7.33 2.55
CA VAL A 65 -2.02 -6.53 3.73
C VAL A 65 -0.90 -5.55 4.08
N ALA A 66 0.35 -6.02 4.23
CA ALA A 66 1.46 -5.12 4.57
C ALA A 66 1.72 -4.00 3.53
N TYR A 67 1.52 -4.27 2.23
CA TYR A 67 1.67 -3.25 1.19
C TYR A 67 0.49 -2.27 1.17
N CYS A 68 -0.74 -2.78 1.24
CA CYS A 68 -1.95 -1.96 1.23
C CYS A 68 -2.02 -1.06 2.46
N GLU A 69 -1.68 -1.58 3.65
CA GLU A 69 -1.58 -0.81 4.89
C GLU A 69 -0.52 0.28 4.80
N ALA A 70 0.60 0.01 4.12
CA ALA A 70 1.64 1.02 3.92
C ALA A 70 1.24 2.10 2.91
N GLN A 71 0.32 1.77 1.99
CA GLN A 71 -0.23 2.71 1.02
C GLN A 71 -1.31 3.59 1.62
N ASP A 72 -2.05 3.13 2.63
CA ASP A 72 -3.25 3.78 3.16
C ASP A 72 -3.12 5.31 3.23
N LEU A 73 -3.87 5.96 2.33
CA LEU A 73 -3.68 7.33 1.81
C LEU A 73 -4.53 8.36 2.56
N ASP A 74 -4.87 8.08 3.80
CA ASP A 74 -5.63 8.96 4.69
C ASP A 74 -4.85 10.22 5.12
N THR A 75 -3.60 10.40 4.66
CA THR A 75 -2.80 11.62 4.87
C THR A 75 -2.09 12.05 3.58
N VAL A 76 -2.17 13.34 3.27
CA VAL A 76 -1.74 13.96 1.99
C VAL A 76 -0.22 13.95 1.76
N ASP A 77 0.58 13.55 2.77
CA ASP A 77 2.05 13.67 2.78
C ASP A 77 2.78 12.31 3.03
N LYS A 78 2.23 11.17 2.61
CA LYS A 78 2.94 9.89 2.76
C LYS A 78 3.94 9.63 1.63
N GLN A 79 5.09 9.06 1.99
CA GLN A 79 6.11 8.63 1.04
C GLN A 79 5.58 7.50 0.15
N PRO A 80 6.05 7.40 -1.11
CA PRO A 80 5.68 6.30 -1.98
C PRO A 80 5.95 4.95 -1.28
N PRO A 81 5.07 3.97 -1.43
CA PRO A 81 5.21 2.69 -0.76
C PRO A 81 6.53 2.02 -1.13
N ASN A 82 7.10 1.29 -0.17
CA ASN A 82 8.36 0.61 -0.36
C ASN A 82 8.21 -0.51 -1.41
N THR A 83 8.87 -0.35 -2.56
CA THR A 83 8.83 -1.31 -3.68
C THR A 83 9.30 -2.72 -3.31
N LYS A 84 10.06 -2.88 -2.20
CA LYS A 84 10.54 -4.19 -1.73
C LYS A 84 9.42 -5.15 -1.36
N ILE A 85 8.29 -4.67 -0.83
CA ILE A 85 7.16 -5.55 -0.47
C ILE A 85 6.55 -6.12 -1.74
N LEU A 86 6.35 -5.27 -2.75
CA LEU A 86 5.85 -5.68 -4.06
C LEU A 86 6.81 -6.65 -4.77
N ASP A 87 8.11 -6.42 -4.71
CA ASP A 87 9.10 -7.37 -5.25
C ASP A 87 9.03 -8.74 -4.55
N ASN A 88 8.83 -8.76 -3.24
CA ASN A 88 8.68 -10.01 -2.48
C ASN A 88 7.37 -10.72 -2.78
N TYR A 89 6.29 -9.97 -3.05
CA TYR A 89 5.01 -10.51 -3.51
C TYR A 89 5.20 -11.23 -4.84
N ARG A 90 5.74 -10.53 -5.85
CA ARG A 90 5.97 -11.06 -7.20
C ARG A 90 6.88 -12.28 -7.21
N LYS A 91 7.89 -12.33 -6.34
CA LYS A 91 8.77 -13.51 -6.18
C LYS A 91 8.05 -14.74 -5.63
N LYS A 92 6.97 -14.55 -4.87
CA LYS A 92 6.20 -15.63 -4.24
C LYS A 92 5.01 -16.08 -5.10
N MET A 93 4.61 -15.30 -6.10
CA MET A 93 3.56 -15.69 -7.03
C MET A 93 3.94 -16.98 -7.78
N LYS A 94 2.94 -17.83 -7.97
CA LYS A 94 2.97 -19.00 -8.84
C LYS A 94 2.05 -18.75 -10.03
N ALA A 95 2.16 -19.61 -11.04
CA ALA A 95 1.22 -19.60 -12.15
C ALA A 95 -0.23 -19.78 -11.62
N GLY A 96 -1.08 -18.77 -11.87
CA GLY A 96 -2.47 -18.75 -11.44
C GLY A 96 -2.75 -17.97 -10.14
N ASP A 97 -1.73 -17.49 -9.42
CA ASP A 97 -1.94 -16.53 -8.33
C ASP A 97 -2.35 -15.16 -8.92
N PRO A 98 -3.34 -14.43 -8.34
CA PRO A 98 -3.72 -13.11 -8.81
C PRO A 98 -2.66 -12.06 -8.46
N ASP A 99 -2.65 -10.92 -9.17
CA ASP A 99 -1.77 -9.80 -8.82
C ASP A 99 -2.26 -9.12 -7.52
N MET A 100 -1.43 -8.28 -6.90
CA MET A 100 -1.83 -7.65 -5.62
C MET A 100 -2.88 -6.55 -5.86
N PRO A 101 -4.07 -6.66 -5.25
CA PRO A 101 -5.24 -5.86 -5.60
C PRO A 101 -5.15 -4.37 -5.24
N CYS A 102 -4.27 -3.99 -4.31
CA CYS A 102 -4.06 -2.60 -3.92
C CYS A 102 -2.85 -1.93 -4.60
N ILE A 103 -2.21 -2.59 -5.57
CA ILE A 103 -1.28 -1.90 -6.46
C ILE A 103 -2.12 -1.06 -7.42
N GLN A 104 -2.10 0.25 -7.25
CA GLN A 104 -2.42 1.14 -8.36
C GLN A 104 -1.22 1.11 -9.32
N ALA A 105 -1.28 0.31 -10.39
CA ALA A 105 -0.24 0.41 -11.40
C ALA A 105 -0.26 1.85 -11.92
N PRO A 106 0.88 2.56 -11.96
CA PRO A 106 0.89 3.94 -12.40
C PRO A 106 0.36 3.98 -13.84
N CYS A 107 -0.71 4.77 -14.06
CA CYS A 107 -1.28 4.91 -15.39
C CYS A 107 -0.21 5.50 -16.32
N PRO A 108 0.17 4.83 -17.43
CA PRO A 108 1.26 5.32 -18.26
C PRO A 108 0.89 6.60 -19.06
N CYS A 109 -0.40 7.00 -19.03
CA CYS A 109 -0.87 8.21 -19.68
C CYS A 109 -0.74 9.49 -18.88
N TRP A 110 -0.51 9.44 -17.56
CA TRP A 110 -0.32 10.62 -16.74
C TRP A 110 0.41 10.28 -15.44
N SER A 111 1.18 11.23 -14.92
CA SER A 111 1.70 11.11 -13.56
C SER A 111 0.62 11.45 -12.53
N SER A 112 0.89 11.11 -11.27
CA SER A 112 0.07 11.53 -10.12
C SER A 112 -0.11 13.04 -10.05
N GLU A 113 0.95 13.80 -10.34
CA GLU A 113 0.93 15.27 -10.29
C GLU A 113 0.06 15.83 -11.42
N GLU A 114 0.12 15.23 -12.60
CA GLU A 114 -0.68 15.64 -13.76
C GLU A 114 -2.17 15.38 -13.52
N LEU A 115 -2.53 14.25 -12.90
CA LEU A 115 -3.91 13.99 -12.49
C LEU A 115 -4.37 14.95 -11.38
N ALA A 116 -3.51 15.22 -10.38
CA ALA A 116 -3.81 16.14 -9.30
C ALA A 116 -4.07 17.57 -9.82
N VAL A 117 -3.38 18.00 -10.88
CA VAL A 117 -3.65 19.32 -11.50
C VAL A 117 -5.09 19.42 -12.01
N ILE A 118 -5.65 18.33 -12.58
CA ILE A 118 -7.05 18.29 -13.04
C ILE A 118 -8.05 18.41 -11.88
N THR A 119 -7.70 17.93 -10.69
CA THR A 119 -8.61 17.91 -9.53
C THR A 119 -8.40 19.10 -8.57
N SER A 120 -7.25 19.78 -8.65
CA SER A 120 -6.77 20.72 -7.62
C SER A 120 -7.57 22.01 -7.46
N ASP A 121 -8.22 22.50 -8.51
CA ASP A 121 -8.94 23.77 -8.47
C ASP A 121 -10.40 23.61 -8.02
N GLY A 122 -10.88 22.37 -7.87
CA GLY A 122 -12.29 22.08 -7.56
C GLY A 122 -13.25 22.51 -8.68
N ILE A 123 -12.72 22.84 -9.87
CA ILE A 123 -13.49 23.20 -11.07
C ILE A 123 -13.55 22.03 -12.05
N ALA A 124 -13.01 20.86 -11.67
CA ALA A 124 -13.27 19.60 -12.35
C ALA A 124 -14.76 19.53 -12.69
N ALA A 125 -15.05 19.67 -13.98
CA ALA A 125 -16.35 20.12 -14.46
C ALA A 125 -17.30 18.95 -14.65
N SER A 126 -16.75 17.74 -14.85
CA SER A 126 -17.54 16.53 -15.04
C SER A 126 -16.69 15.27 -14.93
N CYS A 127 -17.31 14.22 -14.39
CA CYS A 127 -16.87 12.84 -14.55
C CYS A 127 -17.90 12.07 -15.39
N LEU A 128 -17.48 11.57 -16.55
CA LEU A 128 -18.34 10.74 -17.41
C LEU A 128 -17.95 9.28 -17.22
N ARG A 129 -18.85 8.48 -16.62
CA ARG A 129 -18.63 7.06 -16.34
C ARG A 129 -19.54 6.19 -17.19
N ASN A 130 -19.00 5.12 -17.75
CA ASN A 130 -19.76 3.98 -18.27
C ASN A 130 -19.06 2.66 -17.86
N SER A 131 -19.61 1.50 -18.25
CA SER A 131 -19.11 0.17 -17.83
C SER A 131 -17.67 -0.16 -18.21
N GLY A 132 -17.03 0.59 -19.10
CA GLY A 132 -15.67 0.31 -19.56
C GLY A 132 -14.85 1.56 -19.91
N ARG A 133 -15.34 2.75 -19.55
CA ARG A 133 -14.73 4.04 -19.85
C ARG A 133 -15.03 5.03 -18.75
N ILE A 134 -14.02 5.81 -18.41
CA ILE A 134 -14.14 6.98 -17.55
C ILE A 134 -13.39 8.15 -18.14
N GLN A 135 -13.97 9.34 -18.02
CA GLN A 135 -13.37 10.58 -18.46
C GLN A 135 -13.57 11.65 -17.38
N LEU A 136 -12.45 12.24 -16.95
CA LEU A 136 -12.44 13.40 -16.06
C LEU A 136 -12.07 14.63 -16.89
N ILE A 137 -12.92 15.65 -16.86
CA ILE A 137 -12.75 16.89 -17.63
C ILE A 137 -12.74 18.07 -16.66
N ASP A 138 -11.70 18.89 -16.74
CA ASP A 138 -11.64 20.23 -16.17
C ASP A 138 -11.82 21.24 -17.30
N SER A 139 -12.84 22.11 -17.17
CA SER A 139 -13.26 23.03 -18.23
C SER A 139 -12.75 24.46 -18.04
N ALA A 140 -12.04 24.80 -16.96
CA ALA A 140 -11.71 26.18 -16.64
C ALA A 140 -10.24 26.35 -16.24
N PRO A 141 -9.48 27.33 -16.77
CA PRO A 141 -9.78 28.25 -17.88
C PRO A 141 -9.47 27.68 -19.28
N ALA A 142 -8.78 26.53 -19.38
CA ALA A 142 -8.59 25.79 -20.63
C ALA A 142 -8.61 24.28 -20.37
N THR A 143 -9.16 23.51 -21.30
CA THR A 143 -9.51 22.11 -21.10
C THR A 143 -8.32 21.25 -20.70
N ARG A 144 -8.39 20.67 -19.50
CA ARG A 144 -7.61 19.49 -19.15
C ARG A 144 -8.54 18.29 -19.15
N TYR A 145 -8.09 17.16 -19.66
CA TYR A 145 -8.85 15.94 -19.47
C TYR A 145 -7.95 14.71 -19.38
N ALA A 146 -8.42 13.75 -18.58
CA ALA A 146 -7.86 12.42 -18.49
C ALA A 146 -8.94 11.39 -18.83
N PHE A 147 -8.53 10.31 -19.47
CA PHE A 147 -9.41 9.32 -20.07
C PHE A 147 -8.81 7.93 -19.94
N ALA A 148 -9.63 6.96 -19.54
CA ALA A 148 -9.29 5.55 -19.58
C ALA A 148 -10.45 4.74 -20.18
N ASP A 149 -10.12 3.73 -20.96
CA ASP A 149 -11.07 2.84 -21.62
C ASP A 149 -10.51 1.40 -21.59
N THR A 150 -11.15 0.55 -20.79
CA THR A 150 -10.75 -0.85 -20.56
C THR A 150 -11.17 -1.76 -21.70
N GLU A 151 -12.19 -1.40 -22.48
CA GLU A 151 -12.65 -2.21 -23.62
C GLU A 151 -11.70 -2.10 -24.81
N SER A 152 -11.25 -0.87 -25.10
CA SER A 152 -10.30 -0.59 -26.18
C SER A 152 -8.85 -0.57 -25.72
N THR A 153 -8.58 -0.75 -24.43
CA THR A 153 -7.24 -0.71 -23.81
C THR A 153 -6.48 0.57 -24.19
N ARG A 154 -7.12 1.71 -23.96
CA ARG A 154 -6.58 3.03 -24.30
C ARG A 154 -6.67 3.98 -23.14
N CYS A 155 -5.70 4.89 -23.06
CA CYS A 155 -5.79 6.04 -22.19
C CYS A 155 -5.37 7.31 -22.92
N ALA A 156 -5.78 8.46 -22.41
CA ALA A 156 -5.34 9.75 -22.91
C ALA A 156 -5.23 10.79 -21.78
N TYR A 157 -4.30 11.71 -21.94
CA TYR A 157 -4.13 12.90 -21.14
C TYR A 157 -3.93 14.10 -22.04
N VAL A 158 -4.68 15.16 -21.80
CA VAL A 158 -4.53 16.43 -22.51
C VAL A 158 -4.47 17.56 -21.51
N ASP A 159 -3.44 18.39 -21.64
CA ASP A 159 -3.32 19.67 -20.96
C ASP A 159 -2.86 20.72 -21.97
N ILE A 160 -3.79 21.60 -22.35
CA ILE A 160 -3.53 22.70 -23.27
C ILE A 160 -3.01 23.96 -22.58
N ASN A 161 -2.89 23.95 -21.25
CA ASN A 161 -2.38 25.08 -20.47
C ASN A 161 -0.85 25.10 -20.41
N THR A 162 -0.17 24.04 -20.86
CA THR A 162 1.29 24.00 -20.95
C THR A 162 1.79 24.46 -22.32
N VAL A 163 3.01 24.97 -22.38
CA VAL A 163 3.69 25.33 -23.64
C VAL A 163 4.98 24.50 -23.76
N PRO A 164 5.06 23.51 -24.66
CA PRO A 164 4.00 23.08 -25.59
C PRO A 164 2.83 22.35 -24.87
N PRO A 165 1.64 22.26 -25.50
CA PRO A 165 0.55 21.45 -24.99
C PRO A 165 0.99 20.00 -24.76
N LYS A 166 0.61 19.43 -23.63
CA LYS A 166 0.87 18.01 -23.34
C LYS A 166 -0.30 17.19 -23.85
N VAL A 167 -0.04 16.33 -24.83
CA VAL A 167 -1.03 15.40 -25.38
C VAL A 167 -0.42 14.01 -25.40
N ARG A 168 -1.02 13.09 -24.64
CA ARG A 168 -0.72 11.66 -24.69
C ARG A 168 -1.99 10.92 -25.04
N ASN A 169 -1.89 10.01 -26.00
CA ASN A 169 -2.97 9.11 -26.38
C ASN A 169 -2.30 7.84 -26.88
N GLN A 170 -2.45 6.75 -26.15
CA GLN A 170 -1.73 5.52 -26.43
C GLN A 170 -2.59 4.31 -26.10
N THR A 171 -2.32 3.23 -26.82
CA THR A 171 -2.76 1.89 -26.46
C THR A 171 -1.90 1.39 -25.31
N ILE A 172 -2.54 0.72 -24.36
CA ILE A 172 -1.94 0.21 -23.13
C ILE A 172 -2.34 -1.25 -22.95
N THR A 173 -1.80 -1.92 -21.95
CA THR A 173 -2.24 -3.26 -21.53
C THR A 173 -3.60 -3.20 -20.83
N ALA A 174 -4.26 -4.35 -20.68
CA ALA A 174 -5.54 -4.42 -19.98
C ALA A 174 -5.37 -4.05 -18.49
N GLU A 175 -4.27 -4.47 -17.89
CA GLU A 175 -3.89 -4.21 -16.50
C GLU A 175 -3.62 -2.70 -16.28
N GLU A 176 -2.90 -2.06 -17.20
CA GLU A 176 -2.70 -0.61 -17.17
C GLU A 176 -4.04 0.12 -17.35
N ALA A 177 -4.94 -0.37 -18.21
CA ALA A 177 -6.23 0.28 -18.43
C ALA A 177 -7.13 0.23 -17.19
N GLN A 178 -7.15 -0.92 -16.49
CA GLN A 178 -7.82 -1.06 -15.21
C GLN A 178 -7.24 -0.11 -14.16
N SER A 179 -5.92 0.05 -14.14
CA SER A 179 -5.27 0.95 -13.20
C SER A 179 -5.55 2.43 -13.48
N CYS A 180 -5.54 2.83 -14.76
CA CYS A 180 -5.98 4.17 -15.18
C CYS A 180 -7.45 4.43 -14.83
N MET A 181 -8.33 3.42 -15.00
CA MET A 181 -9.75 3.49 -14.65
C MET A 181 -9.94 3.69 -13.14
N ALA A 182 -9.23 2.92 -12.32
CA ALA A 182 -9.28 3.00 -10.87
C ALA A 182 -8.81 4.38 -10.37
N ALA A 183 -7.70 4.90 -10.92
CA ALA A 183 -7.19 6.22 -10.57
C ALA A 183 -8.19 7.34 -10.90
N LEU A 184 -8.85 7.28 -12.06
CA LEU A 184 -9.88 8.26 -12.42
C LEU A 184 -11.15 8.11 -11.59
N THR A 185 -11.54 6.88 -11.24
CA THR A 185 -12.69 6.61 -10.38
C THR A 185 -12.48 7.25 -9.01
N GLN A 186 -11.33 6.99 -8.39
CA GLN A 186 -10.95 7.60 -7.12
C GLN A 186 -10.91 9.13 -7.20
N ALA A 187 -10.33 9.68 -8.27
CA ALA A 187 -10.28 11.13 -8.47
C ALA A 187 -11.69 11.75 -8.57
N CYS A 188 -12.61 11.10 -9.30
CA CYS A 188 -14.00 11.56 -9.41
C CYS A 188 -14.75 11.42 -8.08
N ASP A 189 -14.58 10.31 -7.35
CA ASP A 189 -15.21 10.08 -6.05
C ASP A 189 -14.76 11.13 -5.02
N ALA A 190 -13.47 11.48 -5.00
CA ALA A 190 -12.92 12.52 -4.13
C ALA A 190 -13.48 13.92 -4.42
N LEU A 191 -13.95 14.17 -5.64
CA LEU A 191 -14.62 15.40 -6.05
C LEU A 191 -16.14 15.37 -5.83
N GLY A 192 -16.70 14.22 -5.44
CA GLY A 192 -18.15 14.02 -5.29
C GLY A 192 -18.92 13.98 -6.62
N LEU A 193 -18.27 13.52 -7.70
CA LEU A 193 -18.83 13.47 -9.07
C LEU A 193 -19.26 12.07 -9.53
#